data_AF-A0A5J4PW73-F1
#
_entry.id   AF-A0A5J4PW73-F1
#
_cell.length_a   1.000
_cell.length_b   1.000
_cell.length_c   1.000
_cell.angle_alpha   90.00
_cell.angle_beta   90.00
_cell.angle_gamma   90.00
#
_symmetry.space_group_name_H-M   'P 1'
#
loop_
_entity.id
_entity.type
_entity.pdbx_description
1 polymer ?
#
loop_
_entity_poly.entity_id
_entity_poly.type
_entity_poly.pdbx_seq_one_letter_code
_entity_poly.pdbx_strand_id
1 'polypeptide(L)'
;CEPFEKDGIKLIYTLKRLHVSQRAPAIIRAILPKDALILEEEAWNAFPYLKTIYKNLWLKDKFTLTIESQHIDGISKEDNPLKLTEAELKIRQIDIVDIAEPKKKSKTYN
;
A
#
# COMPACT_ATOMS: atom_id res chain seq x y z
N CYS A 1 -8.33 15.51 4.08
CA CYS A 1 -8.04 14.72 5.30
C CYS A 1 -9.12 15.06 6.29
N GLU A 2 -9.85 14.07 6.78
CA GLU A 2 -10.96 14.30 7.68
C GLU A 2 -10.79 13.44 8.93
N PRO A 3 -11.04 13.99 10.13
CA PRO A 3 -11.13 13.18 11.32
C PRO A 3 -12.31 12.22 11.17
N PHE A 4 -12.09 10.95 11.53
CA PHE A 4 -13.09 9.91 11.45
C PHE A 4 -13.11 9.15 12.78
N GLU A 5 -14.30 8.83 13.27
CA GLU A 5 -14.48 8.06 14.49
C GLU A 5 -15.43 6.90 14.17
N LYS A 6 -14.97 5.67 14.43
CA LYS A 6 -15.78 4.47 14.28
C LYS A 6 -15.45 3.51 15.39
N ASP A 7 -16.49 3.01 16.06
CA ASP A 7 -16.37 2.06 17.17
C ASP A 7 -15.43 2.54 18.29
N GLY A 8 -15.40 3.86 18.55
CA GLY A 8 -14.54 4.50 19.56
C GLY A 8 -13.08 4.69 19.12
N ILE A 9 -12.70 4.28 17.92
CA ILE A 9 -11.37 4.49 17.36
C ILE A 9 -11.36 5.79 16.56
N LYS A 10 -10.55 6.76 17.02
CA LYS A 10 -10.25 7.98 16.26
C LYS A 10 -9.16 7.70 15.25
N LEU A 11 -9.41 8.05 14.00
CA LEU A 11 -8.46 7.88 12.90
C LEU A 11 -8.52 9.07 11.96
N ILE A 12 -7.50 9.19 11.12
CA ILE A 12 -7.46 10.16 10.04
C ILE A 12 -7.77 9.42 8.74
N TYR A 13 -8.82 9.85 8.05
CA TYR A 13 -9.18 9.34 6.74
C TYR A 13 -8.66 10.28 5.63
N THR A 14 -8.09 9.68 4.58
CA THR A 14 -7.70 10.41 3.37
C THR A 14 -8.15 9.67 2.12
N LEU A 15 -8.71 10.42 1.16
CA LEU A 15 -9.00 9.96 -0.19
C LEU A 15 -8.15 10.78 -1.17
N LYS A 16 -7.36 10.12 -2.01
CA LYS A 16 -6.54 10.76 -3.04
C LYS A 16 -6.76 10.11 -4.41
N ARG A 17 -6.59 10.90 -5.47
CA ARG A 17 -6.52 10.42 -6.85
C ARG A 17 -5.09 10.53 -7.36
N LEU A 18 -4.47 9.39 -7.67
CA LEU A 18 -3.11 9.32 -8.16
C LEU A 18 -3.10 9.16 -9.68
N HIS A 19 -2.64 10.19 -10.37
CA HIS A 19 -2.42 10.15 -11.82
C HIS A 19 -1.05 9.50 -12.09
N VAL A 20 -1.04 8.21 -12.43
CA VAL A 20 0.20 7.43 -12.56
C VAL A 20 0.71 7.32 -13.99
N SER A 21 0.04 7.93 -14.96
CA SER A 21 0.37 7.82 -16.38
C SER A 21 1.84 8.11 -16.69
N GLN A 22 2.39 9.22 -16.20
CA GLN A 22 3.79 9.62 -16.44
C GLN A 22 4.80 8.66 -15.80
N ARG A 23 4.43 7.98 -14.71
CA ARG A 23 5.30 7.05 -13.96
C ARG A 23 5.12 5.59 -14.38
N ALA A 24 4.04 5.26 -15.09
CA ALA A 24 3.77 3.90 -15.55
C ALA A 24 4.74 3.50 -16.68
N PRO A 25 5.14 2.22 -16.77
CA PRO A 25 5.95 1.74 -17.90
C PRO A 25 5.31 2.03 -19.27
N ALA A 26 6.12 2.25 -20.30
CA ALA A 26 5.64 2.61 -21.64
C ALA A 26 4.64 1.61 -22.22
N ILE A 27 4.86 0.32 -21.99
CA ILE A 27 3.96 -0.76 -22.43
C ILE A 27 2.56 -0.59 -21.80
N ILE A 28 2.50 -0.27 -20.50
CA ILE A 28 1.23 -0.07 -19.79
C ILE A 28 0.49 1.16 -20.34
N ARG A 29 1.20 2.26 -20.61
CA ARG A 29 0.61 3.46 -21.22
C ARG A 29 0.05 3.23 -22.62
N ALA A 30 0.64 2.31 -23.38
CA ALA A 30 0.23 2.03 -24.76
C ALA A 30 -1.06 1.17 -24.81
N ILE A 31 -1.29 0.34 -23.80
CA ILE A 31 -2.39 -0.64 -23.79
C ILE A 31 -3.62 -0.10 -23.03
N LEU A 32 -3.40 0.68 -21.98
CA LEU A 32 -4.49 1.16 -21.12
C LEU A 32 -4.98 2.55 -21.52
N PRO A 33 -6.30 2.81 -21.44
CA PRO A 33 -6.82 4.17 -21.60
C PRO A 33 -6.33 5.07 -20.46
N LYS A 34 -6.30 6.39 -20.69
CA LYS A 34 -5.81 7.37 -19.70
C LYS A 34 -6.51 7.26 -18.35
N ASP A 35 -7.82 7.01 -18.35
CA ASP A 35 -8.62 6.89 -17.13
C ASP A 35 -8.27 5.64 -16.32
N ALA A 36 -7.78 4.58 -16.97
CA ALA A 36 -7.25 3.39 -16.29
C ALA A 36 -5.88 3.63 -15.65
N LEU A 37 -5.27 4.80 -15.83
CA LEU A 37 -4.00 5.20 -15.19
C LEU A 37 -4.25 6.19 -14.04
N ILE A 38 -5.46 6.19 -13.48
CA ILE A 38 -5.83 6.94 -12.27
C ILE A 38 -6.18 5.91 -11.19
N LEU A 39 -5.52 6.01 -10.04
CA LEU A 39 -5.82 5.17 -8.87
C LEU A 39 -6.51 6.01 -7.80
N GLU A 40 -7.52 5.44 -7.14
CA GLU A 40 -8.10 5.99 -5.92
C GLU A 40 -7.42 5.34 -4.71
N GLU A 41 -6.77 6.16 -3.88
CA GLU A 41 -6.12 5.78 -2.63
C GLU A 41 -7.05 6.16 -1.48
N GLU A 42 -7.61 5.17 -0.79
CA GLU A 42 -8.31 5.33 0.48
C GLU A 42 -7.38 4.91 1.61
N ALA A 43 -7.11 5.79 2.57
CA ALA A 43 -6.24 5.49 3.71
C ALA A 43 -6.95 5.78 5.03
N TRP A 44 -6.84 4.84 5.97
CA TRP A 44 -7.29 4.93 7.35
C TRP A 44 -6.07 4.85 8.26
N ASN A 45 -5.69 5.98 8.85
CA ASN A 45 -4.57 6.06 9.76
C ASN A 45 -5.07 6.08 11.20
N ALA A 46 -4.99 4.93 11.86
CA ALA A 46 -5.34 4.70 13.26
C ALA A 46 -4.09 4.22 14.02
N PHE A 47 -3.04 5.06 14.06
CA PHE A 47 -1.76 4.70 14.64
C PHE A 47 -1.94 3.95 15.98
N PRO A 48 -1.30 2.77 16.15
CA PRO A 48 -0.17 2.24 15.38
C PRO A 48 -0.50 1.44 14.11
N TYR A 49 -1.79 1.18 13.85
CA TYR A 49 -2.23 0.42 12.68
C TYR A 49 -2.72 1.36 11.57
N LEU A 50 -2.24 1.12 10.35
CA LEU A 50 -2.67 1.89 9.18
C LEU A 50 -3.06 0.93 8.07
N LYS A 51 -4.12 1.28 7.36
CA LYS A 51 -4.57 0.57 6.17
C LYS A 51 -4.72 1.54 5.02
N THR A 52 -4.17 1.20 3.87
CA THR A 52 -4.33 1.96 2.62
C THR A 52 -4.78 1.00 1.53
N ILE A 53 -5.83 1.35 0.81
CA ILE A 53 -6.36 0.56 -0.31
C ILE A 53 -6.29 1.42 -1.56
N TYR A 54 -5.63 0.90 -2.59
CA TYR A 54 -5.60 1.47 -3.92
C TYR A 54 -6.56 0.70 -4.82
N LYS A 55 -7.51 1.42 -5.42
CA LYS A 55 -8.49 0.89 -6.37
C LYS A 55 -8.30 1.56 -7.72
N ASN A 56 -8.73 0.87 -8.78
CA ASN A 56 -8.77 1.43 -10.12
C ASN A 56 -10.21 1.37 -10.63
N LEU A 57 -10.83 2.52 -10.86
CA LEU A 57 -12.25 2.58 -11.25
C LEU A 57 -12.54 1.93 -12.60
N TRP A 58 -11.53 1.86 -13.49
CA TRP A 58 -11.69 1.26 -14.81
C TRP A 58 -11.54 -0.27 -14.76
N LEU A 59 -10.51 -0.77 -14.05
CA LEU A 59 -10.27 -2.20 -13.85
C LEU A 59 -11.22 -2.84 -12.84
N LYS A 60 -11.88 -2.04 -12.00
CA LYS A 60 -12.85 -2.46 -10.98
C LYS A 60 -12.25 -3.51 -10.05
N ASP A 61 -12.87 -4.69 -9.96
CA ASP A 61 -12.50 -5.84 -9.15
C ASP A 61 -11.24 -6.56 -9.65
N LYS A 62 -10.77 -6.27 -10.87
CA LYS A 62 -9.55 -6.88 -11.42
C LYS A 62 -8.27 -6.30 -10.86
N PHE A 63 -8.32 -5.18 -10.16
CA PHE A 63 -7.14 -4.56 -9.54
C PHE A 63 -7.46 -3.99 -8.17
N THR A 64 -6.74 -4.47 -7.16
CA THR A 64 -6.72 -3.87 -5.82
C THR A 64 -5.34 -4.10 -5.25
N LEU A 65 -4.78 -3.05 -4.63
CA LEU A 65 -3.56 -3.14 -3.85
C LEU A 65 -3.87 -2.65 -2.44
N THR A 66 -3.65 -3.51 -1.45
CA THR A 66 -3.85 -3.18 -0.04
C THR A 66 -2.48 -3.16 0.63
N ILE A 67 -2.22 -2.08 1.37
CA ILE A 67 -1.04 -1.93 2.22
C ILE A 67 -1.55 -1.81 3.65
N GLU A 68 -1.13 -2.74 4.50
CA GLU A 68 -1.38 -2.72 5.93
C GLU A 68 -0.04 -2.63 6.65
N SER A 69 0.03 -1.75 7.66
CA SER A 69 1.24 -1.56 8.45
C SER A 69 0.90 -1.49 9.92
N GLN A 70 1.72 -2.17 10.72
CA GLN A 70 1.67 -2.16 12.17
C GLN A 70 2.98 -1.62 12.71
N HIS A 71 2.92 -0.53 13.47
CA HIS A 71 4.09 0.01 14.17
C HIS A 71 4.22 -0.70 15.52
N ILE A 72 5.41 -1.20 15.84
CA ILE A 72 5.72 -1.90 17.08
C ILE A 72 6.94 -1.21 17.69
N ASP A 73 6.85 -0.89 18.97
CA ASP A 73 7.96 -0.24 19.68
C ASP A 73 9.14 -1.21 19.84
N GLY A 74 10.33 -0.74 19.47
CA GLY A 74 11.58 -1.50 19.58
C GLY A 74 11.73 -2.60 18.52
N ILE A 75 12.34 -3.72 18.90
CA ILE A 75 12.54 -4.88 18.03
C ILE A 75 11.39 -5.85 18.26
N SER A 76 10.49 -5.95 17.28
CA SER A 76 9.39 -6.92 17.33
C SER A 76 9.94 -8.35 17.45
N LYS A 77 9.30 -9.15 18.30
CA LYS A 77 9.53 -10.60 18.43
C LYS A 77 8.39 -11.43 17.83
N GLU A 78 7.38 -10.76 17.25
CA GLU A 78 6.20 -11.40 16.70
C GLU A 78 6.39 -11.72 15.21
N ASP A 79 6.14 -12.97 14.82
CA ASP A 79 6.28 -13.43 13.43
C ASP A 79 5.08 -13.05 12.53
N ASN A 80 3.93 -12.74 13.14
CA ASN A 80 2.67 -12.40 12.45
C ASN A 80 1.95 -11.17 13.04
N PRO A 81 2.59 -9.99 13.09
CA PRO A 81 2.03 -8.79 13.73
C PRO A 81 0.76 -8.25 13.07
N LEU A 82 0.50 -8.63 11.82
CA LEU A 82 -0.72 -8.27 11.09
C LEU A 82 -1.85 -9.31 11.24
N LYS A 83 -1.63 -10.38 12.03
CA LYS A 83 -2.62 -11.44 12.28
C LYS A 83 -3.16 -12.06 10.98
N LEU A 84 -2.27 -12.25 10.01
CA LEU A 84 -2.58 -12.92 8.75
C LEU A 84 -3.10 -14.34 9.03
N THR A 85 -4.00 -14.80 8.17
CA THR A 85 -4.50 -16.17 8.20
C THR A 85 -3.40 -17.17 7.85
N GLU A 86 -3.58 -18.44 8.19
CA GLU A 86 -2.62 -19.49 7.80
C GLU A 86 -2.42 -19.59 6.29
N ALA A 87 -3.46 -19.33 5.50
CA ALA A 87 -3.38 -19.35 4.04
C ALA A 87 -2.50 -18.21 3.50
N GLU A 88 -2.67 -16.99 4.04
CA GLU A 88 -1.86 -15.82 3.68
C GLU A 88 -0.40 -15.99 4.12
N LEU A 89 -0.18 -16.52 5.34
CA LEU A 89 1.17 -16.80 5.84
C LEU A 89 1.93 -17.79 4.94
N LYS A 90 1.26 -18.82 4.42
CA LYS A 90 1.88 -19.83 3.54
C LYS A 90 2.41 -19.24 2.23
N ILE A 91 1.78 -18.19 1.70
CA ILE A 91 2.17 -17.53 0.44
C ILE A 91 2.98 -16.25 0.66
N ARG A 92 3.19 -15.83 1.92
CA ARG A 92 3.88 -14.60 2.26
C ARG A 92 5.37 -14.68 1.93
N GLN A 93 5.88 -13.63 1.31
CA GLN A 93 7.31 -13.35 1.24
C GLN A 93 7.68 -12.29 2.28
N ILE A 94 8.83 -12.47 2.94
CA ILE A 94 9.36 -11.52 3.92
C ILE A 94 10.61 -10.88 3.32
N ASP A 95 10.56 -9.56 3.15
CA ASP A 95 11.71 -8.75 2.75
C ASP A 95 12.10 -7.85 3.94
N ILE A 96 13.31 -8.04 4.47
CA ILE A 96 13.87 -7.25 5.56
C ILE A 96 14.60 -6.04 4.96
N VAL A 97 14.21 -4.84 5.38
CA VAL A 97 14.83 -3.58 4.93
C VAL A 97 15.78 -3.08 6.00
N ASP A 98 17.08 -3.18 5.75
CA ASP A 98 18.13 -2.56 6.57
C ASP A 98 18.47 -1.18 6.00
N ILE A 99 18.20 -0.13 6.80
CA ILE A 99 18.46 1.26 6.41
C ILE A 99 19.96 1.61 6.41
N ALA A 100 20.80 0.81 7.09
CA ALA A 100 22.25 0.99 7.15
C ALA A 100 22.98 0.20 6.06
N GLU A 101 22.31 -0.77 5.40
CA GLU A 101 22.91 -1.51 4.28
C GLU A 101 23.24 -0.52 3.14
N PRO A 102 24.51 -0.48 2.66
CA PRO A 102 24.87 0.39 1.57
C PRO A 102 24.05 0.05 0.32
N LYS A 103 23.42 1.06 -0.28
CA LYS A 103 22.55 0.89 -1.45
C LYS A 103 23.25 0.07 -2.53
N LYS A 104 22.68 -1.09 -2.86
CA LYS A 104 23.03 -1.80 -4.11
C LYS A 104 22.72 -0.85 -5.26
N LYS A 105 23.64 -0.70 -6.23
CA LYS A 105 23.42 0.13 -7.42
C LYS A 105 22.11 -0.30 -8.08
N SER A 106 21.03 0.46 -7.91
CA SER A 106 19.79 0.20 -8.62
C SER A 106 19.90 0.80 -10.02
N LYS A 107 19.32 0.12 -11.01
CA LYS A 107 18.99 0.77 -12.28
C LYS A 107 17.84 1.73 -11.97
N THR A 108 18.14 2.99 -11.71
CA THR A 108 17.13 4.05 -11.74
C THR A 108 16.46 4.01 -13.10
N TYR A 109 15.13 3.96 -13.13
CA TYR A 109 14.38 4.23 -14.34
C TYR A 109 14.53 5.72 -14.62
N ASN A 110 15.24 6.03 -15.72
CA ASN A 110 15.43 7.39 -16.23
C ASN A 110 14.09 8.05 -16.59
#